data_AF-A0A8S9JZR4-F1
#
_entry.id   AF-A0A8S9JZR4-F1
#
_cell.length_a   1.000
_cell.length_b   1.000
_cell.length_c   1.000
_cell.angle_alpha   90.00
_cell.angle_beta   90.00
_cell.angle_gamma   90.00
#
_symmetry.space_group_name_H-M   'P 1'
#
loop_
_entity.id
_entity.type
_entity.pdbx_description
1 polymer ?
#
loop_
_entity_poly.entity_id
_entity_poly.type
_entity_poly.pdbx_seq_one_letter_code
_entity_poly.pdbx_strand_id
1 'polypeptide(L)'
;MLDGGVPAWWQYLIKQFCVKIQCCNCWYGPFWICTTLIFVAASIGTFVTYVAHKWKKQEWNYDINLVTWSAGVFYGYVTLVPLALYVVLKYFSAPSGLVQLFCLYGYSLFIFIPALCLSVVPVEIFRWVIAGVAGFMSATFVALNLKAHINSAGERSILIIASIFLLQLGLAVVLKLYLFTVTV
;
A
#
# COMPACT_ATOMS: atom_id res chain seq x y z
N MET A 1 -12.55 6.11 21.81
CA MET A 1 -12.85 7.27 20.95
C MET A 1 -11.88 7.31 19.76
N LEU A 2 -12.18 6.54 18.72
CA LEU A 2 -11.88 6.87 17.32
C LEU A 2 -13.11 6.38 16.54
N ASP A 3 -14.23 7.03 16.82
CA ASP A 3 -15.50 6.93 16.08
C ASP A 3 -15.47 7.86 14.86
N GLY A 4 -14.30 8.00 14.23
CA GLY A 4 -14.07 8.92 13.11
C GLY A 4 -14.41 8.26 11.78
N GLY A 5 -15.69 8.22 11.40
CA GLY A 5 -16.14 8.06 10.01
C GLY A 5 -15.90 6.71 9.31
N VAL A 6 -15.27 5.72 9.96
CA VAL A 6 -15.01 4.40 9.35
C VAL A 6 -16.20 3.46 9.60
N PRO A 7 -16.76 2.81 8.57
CA PRO A 7 -17.93 1.95 8.73
C PRO A 7 -17.72 0.79 9.71
N ALA A 8 -18.75 0.44 10.48
CA ALA A 8 -18.68 -0.63 11.49
C ALA A 8 -18.28 -2.00 10.90
N TRP A 9 -18.71 -2.30 9.67
CA TRP A 9 -18.33 -3.54 8.98
C TRP A 9 -16.84 -3.60 8.65
N TRP A 10 -16.21 -2.46 8.39
CA TRP A 10 -14.77 -2.35 8.14
C TRP A 10 -13.96 -2.60 9.42
N GLN A 11 -14.43 -2.04 10.54
CA GLN A 11 -13.84 -2.29 11.87
C GLN A 11 -13.95 -3.78 12.26
N TYR A 12 -15.07 -4.42 11.93
CA TYR A 12 -15.28 -5.83 12.22
C TYR A 12 -14.35 -6.75 11.41
N LEU A 13 -14.20 -6.47 10.11
CA LEU A 13 -13.25 -7.14 9.23
C LEU A 13 -11.82 -7.04 9.77
N ILE A 14 -11.39 -5.85 10.18
CA ILE A 14 -10.06 -5.62 10.76
C ILE A 14 -9.83 -6.45 12.02
N LYS A 15 -10.80 -6.49 12.94
CA LYS A 15 -10.69 -7.26 14.19
C LYS A 15 -10.56 -8.76 13.92
N GLN A 16 -11.37 -9.30 13.01
CA GLN A 16 -11.22 -10.71 12.59
C GLN A 16 -9.86 -10.97 11.96
N PHE A 17 -9.35 -10.04 11.15
CA PHE A 17 -8.06 -10.18 10.47
C PHE A 17 -6.89 -10.21 11.47
N CYS A 18 -6.90 -9.33 12.47
CA CYS A 18 -5.87 -9.28 13.52
C CYS A 18 -5.75 -10.62 14.26
N VAL A 19 -6.89 -11.21 14.66
CA VAL A 19 -6.92 -12.54 15.31
C VAL A 19 -6.36 -13.63 14.41
N LYS A 20 -6.59 -13.54 13.09
CA LYS A 20 -6.16 -14.56 12.12
C LYS A 20 -4.68 -14.49 11.78
N ILE A 21 -4.06 -13.30 11.81
CA ILE A 21 -2.61 -13.12 11.58
C ILE A 21 -1.77 -13.82 12.66
N GLN A 22 -2.27 -13.94 13.90
CA GLN A 22 -1.53 -14.58 14.99
C GLN A 22 -1.44 -16.11 14.91
N CYS A 23 -2.18 -16.77 14.00
CA CYS A 23 -2.33 -18.24 13.98
C CYS A 23 -1.69 -18.98 12.79
N CYS A 24 -1.13 -18.33 11.77
CA CYS A 24 -0.68 -19.05 10.56
C CYS A 24 0.62 -18.51 9.95
N ASN A 25 1.24 -19.30 9.08
CA ASN A 25 2.50 -19.01 8.40
C ASN A 25 2.37 -17.81 7.44
N CYS A 26 2.48 -16.59 7.98
CA CYS A 26 2.03 -15.38 7.28
C CYS A 26 2.96 -14.88 6.16
N TRP A 27 4.11 -15.52 5.90
CA TRP A 27 5.10 -15.05 4.91
C TRP A 27 4.65 -15.18 3.45
N TYR A 28 3.85 -16.21 3.15
CA TYR A 28 3.39 -16.46 1.77
C TYR A 28 2.41 -15.38 1.28
N GLY A 29 1.60 -14.80 2.16
CA GLY A 29 0.62 -13.78 1.79
C GLY A 29 1.24 -12.52 1.17
N PRO A 30 2.12 -11.80 1.90
CA PRO A 30 2.81 -10.63 1.41
C PRO A 30 3.57 -10.86 0.11
N PHE A 31 4.26 -11.99 0.00
CA PHE A 31 5.04 -12.33 -1.20
C PHE A 31 4.15 -12.40 -2.44
N TRP A 32 3.03 -13.14 -2.36
CA TRP A 32 2.08 -13.28 -3.48
C TRP A 32 1.31 -11.98 -3.79
N ILE A 33 1.00 -11.18 -2.77
CA ILE A 33 0.36 -9.87 -2.99
C ILE A 33 1.32 -8.93 -3.72
N CYS A 34 2.61 -8.94 -3.39
CA CYS A 34 3.60 -8.11 -4.09
C CYS A 34 3.76 -8.54 -5.56
N THR A 35 3.91 -9.83 -5.83
CA THR A 35 4.11 -10.32 -7.21
C THR A 35 2.91 -10.01 -8.09
N THR A 36 1.69 -10.21 -7.59
CA THR A 36 0.47 -9.86 -8.32
C THR A 36 0.37 -8.35 -8.58
N LEU A 37 0.71 -7.52 -7.60
CA LEU A 37 0.69 -6.07 -7.74
C LEU A 37 1.71 -5.57 -8.77
N ILE A 38 2.92 -6.14 -8.79
CA ILE A 38 3.96 -5.84 -9.81
C ILE A 38 3.44 -6.20 -11.19
N PHE A 39 2.86 -7.39 -11.35
CA PHE A 39 2.33 -7.86 -12.63
C PHE A 39 1.18 -6.99 -13.13
N VAL A 40 0.24 -6.64 -12.25
CA VAL A 40 -0.89 -5.74 -12.55
C VAL A 40 -0.40 -4.34 -12.91
N ALA A 41 0.56 -3.78 -12.15
CA ALA A 41 1.15 -2.48 -12.45
C ALA A 41 1.82 -2.48 -13.84
N ALA A 42 2.59 -3.52 -14.17
CA ALA A 42 3.22 -3.67 -15.49
C ALA A 42 2.19 -3.79 -16.63
N SER A 43 1.15 -4.59 -16.44
CA SER A 43 0.07 -4.79 -17.41
C SER A 43 -0.67 -3.47 -17.69
N ILE A 44 -0.99 -2.72 -16.63
CA ILE A 44 -1.71 -1.47 -16.73
C ILE A 44 -0.84 -0.35 -17.32
N GLY A 45 0.44 -0.29 -16.94
CA GLY A 45 1.40 0.62 -17.57
C GLY A 45 1.50 0.40 -19.08
N THR A 46 1.52 -0.87 -19.51
CA THR A 46 1.50 -1.22 -20.95
C THR A 46 0.19 -0.82 -21.62
N PHE A 47 -0.94 -0.99 -20.94
CA PHE A 47 -2.23 -0.62 -21.51
C PHE A 47 -2.39 0.91 -21.65
N VAL A 48 -1.95 1.67 -20.65
CA VAL A 48 -1.98 3.13 -20.66
C VAL A 48 -1.09 3.69 -21.76
N THR A 49 0.13 3.16 -21.93
CA THR A 49 1.03 3.54 -23.04
C THR A 49 0.44 3.20 -24.41
N TYR A 50 -0.19 2.03 -24.57
CA TYR A 50 -0.89 1.65 -25.80
C TYR A 50 -2.03 2.62 -26.16
N VAL A 51 -2.86 2.98 -25.18
CA VAL A 51 -3.97 3.95 -25.37
C VAL A 51 -3.42 5.34 -25.70
N ALA A 52 -2.36 5.78 -25.01
CA ALA A 52 -1.70 7.06 -25.27
C ALA A 52 -1.12 7.13 -26.68
N HIS A 53 -0.48 6.06 -27.17
CA HIS A 53 0.03 5.97 -28.53
C HIS A 53 -1.08 6.13 -29.57
N LYS A 54 -2.21 5.42 -29.41
CA LYS A 54 -3.37 5.52 -30.31
C LYS A 54 -3.98 6.92 -30.38
N TRP A 55 -3.92 7.68 -29.28
CA TRP A 55 -4.49 9.03 -29.20
C TRP A 55 -3.50 10.16 -29.56
N LYS A 56 -2.19 10.01 -29.32
CA LYS A 56 -1.22 11.11 -29.43
C LYS A 56 -0.06 10.94 -30.43
N LYS A 57 0.04 9.84 -31.20
CA LYS A 57 1.17 9.58 -32.12
C LYS A 57 2.56 9.71 -31.45
N GLN A 58 2.66 9.39 -30.16
CA GLN A 58 3.92 9.31 -29.42
C GLN A 58 4.63 8.00 -29.76
N GLU A 59 5.96 7.99 -29.85
CA GLU A 59 6.73 6.81 -30.25
C GLU A 59 6.60 5.68 -29.22
N TRP A 60 6.43 4.45 -29.72
CA TRP A 60 6.36 3.25 -28.91
C TRP A 60 7.74 2.92 -28.32
N ASN A 61 7.98 3.28 -27.06
CA ASN A 61 9.09 2.72 -26.30
C ASN A 61 8.54 1.88 -25.14
N TYR A 62 8.53 0.56 -25.34
CA TYR A 62 8.19 -0.38 -24.29
C TYR A 62 9.35 -0.44 -23.29
N ASP A 63 9.27 0.38 -22.25
CA ASP A 63 10.30 0.44 -21.22
C ASP A 63 10.21 -0.80 -20.31
N ILE A 64 11.00 -1.83 -20.62
CA ILE A 64 11.21 -3.01 -19.77
C ILE A 64 11.64 -2.63 -18.34
N ASN A 65 12.19 -1.43 -18.18
CA ASN A 65 12.56 -0.84 -16.91
C ASN A 65 11.34 -0.63 -15.98
N LEU A 66 10.12 -0.47 -16.51
CA LEU A 66 8.92 -0.27 -15.70
C LEU A 66 8.66 -1.44 -14.74
N VAL A 67 8.91 -2.68 -15.19
CA VAL A 67 8.75 -3.88 -14.37
C VAL A 67 9.78 -3.94 -13.26
N THR A 68 11.06 -3.68 -13.62
CA THR A 68 12.18 -3.68 -12.65
C THR A 68 12.01 -2.58 -11.60
N TRP A 69 11.59 -1.38 -12.00
CA TRP A 69 11.30 -0.28 -11.07
C TRP A 69 10.10 -0.58 -10.16
N SER A 70 9.01 -1.12 -10.72
CA SER A 70 7.84 -1.53 -9.92
C SER A 70 8.22 -2.59 -8.89
N ALA A 71 9.03 -3.58 -9.29
CA ALA A 71 9.56 -4.59 -8.38
C ALA A 71 10.39 -3.95 -7.26
N GLY A 72 11.31 -3.05 -7.60
CA GLY A 72 12.14 -2.32 -6.63
C GLY A 72 11.30 -1.52 -5.63
N VAL A 73 10.30 -0.78 -6.11
CA VAL A 73 9.42 0.03 -5.25
C VAL A 73 8.60 -0.86 -4.32
N PHE A 74 7.92 -1.89 -4.83
CA PHE A 74 7.06 -2.72 -3.99
C PHE A 74 7.83 -3.61 -3.01
N TYR A 75 8.87 -4.31 -3.47
CA TYR A 75 9.69 -5.12 -2.57
C TYR A 75 10.48 -4.25 -1.59
N GLY A 76 11.00 -3.10 -2.03
CA GLY A 76 11.65 -2.12 -1.16
C GLY A 76 10.69 -1.59 -0.10
N TYR A 77 9.46 -1.26 -0.47
CA TYR A 77 8.44 -0.77 0.46
C TYR A 77 8.02 -1.81 1.51
N VAL A 78 7.74 -3.05 1.07
CA VAL A 78 7.35 -4.15 1.97
C VAL A 78 8.47 -4.60 2.88
N THR A 79 9.73 -4.29 2.57
CA THR A 79 10.87 -4.63 3.43
C THR A 79 11.31 -3.48 4.32
N LEU A 80 11.51 -2.28 3.75
CA LEU A 80 12.02 -1.12 4.47
C LEU A 80 11.02 -0.58 5.49
N VAL A 81 9.73 -0.53 5.15
CA VAL A 81 8.74 0.10 6.03
C VAL A 81 8.47 -0.71 7.31
N PRO A 82 8.17 -2.02 7.27
CA PRO A 82 7.99 -2.78 8.51
C PRO A 82 9.29 -2.89 9.31
N LEU A 83 10.47 -2.83 8.67
CA LEU A 83 11.76 -2.78 9.37
C LEU A 83 11.95 -1.44 10.11
N ALA A 84 11.66 -0.32 9.47
CA ALA A 84 11.69 1.01 10.10
C ALA A 84 10.68 1.08 11.26
N LEU A 85 9.45 0.62 11.05
CA LEU A 85 8.42 0.56 12.10
C LEU A 85 8.84 -0.35 13.26
N TYR A 86 9.50 -1.48 12.98
CA TYR A 86 10.01 -2.36 14.03
C TYR A 86 11.10 -1.69 14.88
N VAL A 87 12.04 -0.98 14.27
CA VAL A 87 13.07 -0.23 15.02
C VAL A 87 12.41 0.80 15.93
N VAL A 88 11.43 1.54 15.41
CA VAL A 88 10.64 2.53 16.15
C VAL A 88 9.88 1.86 17.31
N LEU A 89 9.18 0.75 17.06
CA LEU A 89 8.43 0.00 18.07
C LEU A 89 9.33 -0.62 19.15
N LYS A 90 10.51 -1.13 18.76
CA LYS A 90 11.51 -1.68 19.69
C LYS A 90 12.10 -0.59 20.57
N TYR A 91 12.32 0.61 20.02
CA TYR A 91 12.73 1.78 20.79
C TYR A 91 11.69 2.17 21.86
N PHE A 92 10.41 1.84 21.64
CA PHE A 92 9.32 2.08 22.59
C PHE A 92 8.99 0.87 23.49
N SER A 93 9.82 -0.18 23.51
CA SER A 93 9.62 -1.40 24.31
C SER A 93 8.28 -2.12 24.06
N ALA A 94 7.67 -1.93 22.89
CA ALA A 94 6.43 -2.62 22.54
C ALA A 94 6.73 -4.06 22.04
N PRO A 95 6.09 -5.10 22.60
CA PRO A 95 6.27 -6.48 22.14
C PRO A 95 5.53 -6.67 20.80
N SER A 96 6.22 -6.37 19.70
CA SER A 96 5.71 -6.60 18.34
C SER A 96 6.64 -7.54 17.58
N GLY A 97 6.07 -8.58 16.98
CA GLY A 97 6.82 -9.49 16.11
C GLY A 97 7.09 -8.82 14.76
N LEU A 98 8.36 -8.81 14.33
CA LEU A 98 8.76 -8.36 12.98
C LEU A 98 7.87 -8.96 11.89
N VAL A 99 7.69 -10.28 11.97
CA VAL A 99 6.89 -11.05 11.01
C VAL A 99 5.46 -10.55 10.96
N GLN A 100 4.85 -10.24 12.11
CA GLN A 100 3.47 -9.75 12.17
C GLN A 100 3.33 -8.39 11.47
N LEU A 101 4.30 -7.49 11.65
CA LEU A 101 4.34 -6.19 10.97
C LEU A 101 4.52 -6.34 9.46
N PHE A 102 5.46 -7.19 9.03
CA PHE A 102 5.68 -7.51 7.62
C PHE A 102 4.40 -8.03 6.97
N CYS A 103 3.70 -8.92 7.66
CA CYS A 103 2.50 -9.53 7.15
C CYS A 103 1.36 -8.52 7.06
N LEU A 104 1.12 -7.78 8.14
CA LEU A 104 0.12 -6.72 8.17
C LEU A 104 0.31 -5.70 7.03
N TYR A 105 1.56 -5.28 6.82
CA TYR A 105 1.90 -4.31 5.79
C TYR A 105 1.74 -4.87 4.38
N GLY A 106 2.19 -6.11 4.15
CA GLY A 106 1.96 -6.81 2.88
C GLY A 106 0.48 -7.00 2.54
N TYR A 107 -0.36 -7.32 3.53
CA TYR A 107 -1.81 -7.43 3.31
C TYR A 107 -2.46 -6.09 2.99
N SER A 108 -1.97 -4.98 3.57
CA SER A 108 -2.52 -3.65 3.30
C SER A 108 -2.35 -3.22 1.83
N LEU A 109 -1.39 -3.81 1.11
CA LEU A 109 -1.17 -3.57 -0.31
C LEU A 109 -2.23 -4.20 -1.22
N PHE A 110 -3.01 -5.16 -0.71
CA PHE A 110 -4.08 -5.78 -1.47
C PHE A 110 -5.09 -4.75 -2.00
N ILE A 111 -5.36 -3.68 -1.24
CA ILE A 111 -6.28 -2.60 -1.62
C ILE A 111 -5.77 -1.86 -2.88
N PHE A 112 -4.46 -1.84 -3.12
CA PHE A 112 -3.89 -1.24 -4.31
C PHE A 112 -4.10 -2.08 -5.58
N ILE A 113 -4.35 -3.38 -5.49
CA ILE A 113 -4.63 -4.23 -6.67
C ILE A 113 -5.87 -3.74 -7.44
N PRO A 114 -7.08 -3.69 -6.83
CA PRO A 114 -8.25 -3.16 -7.52
C PRO A 114 -8.09 -1.67 -7.85
N ALA A 115 -7.40 -0.89 -7.01
CA ALA A 115 -7.14 0.52 -7.29
C ALA A 115 -6.33 0.73 -8.57
N LEU A 116 -5.31 -0.10 -8.81
CA LEU A 116 -4.55 -0.10 -10.06
C LEU A 116 -5.48 -0.46 -11.23
N CYS A 117 -6.26 -1.53 -11.14
CA CYS A 117 -7.22 -1.93 -12.19
C CYS A 117 -8.23 -0.82 -12.54
N LEU A 118 -8.75 -0.09 -11.55
CA LEU A 118 -9.65 1.05 -11.80
C LEU A 118 -8.90 2.25 -12.42
N SER A 119 -7.59 2.36 -12.19
CA SER A 119 -6.73 3.43 -12.72
C SER A 119 -6.30 3.23 -14.18
N VAL A 120 -6.86 2.23 -14.88
CA VAL A 120 -6.62 1.98 -16.32
C VAL A 120 -7.11 3.14 -17.19
N VAL A 121 -8.18 3.82 -16.77
CA VAL A 121 -8.74 4.95 -17.52
C VAL A 121 -7.80 6.16 -17.40
N PRO A 122 -7.33 6.75 -18.51
CA PRO A 122 -6.36 7.86 -18.50
C PRO A 122 -7.02 9.22 -18.15
N VAL A 123 -7.78 9.28 -17.07
CA VAL A 123 -8.38 10.50 -16.54
C VAL A 123 -7.66 10.89 -15.25
N GLU A 124 -6.99 12.05 -15.27
CA GLU A 124 -6.11 12.48 -14.18
C GLU A 124 -6.85 12.59 -12.83
N ILE A 125 -8.02 13.23 -12.82
CA ILE A 125 -8.83 13.44 -11.61
C ILE A 125 -9.28 12.09 -11.03
N PHE A 126 -9.72 11.17 -11.89
CA PHE A 126 -10.21 9.86 -11.46
C PHE A 126 -9.09 9.04 -10.78
N ARG A 127 -7.87 9.08 -11.33
CA ARG A 127 -6.70 8.41 -10.76
C ARG A 127 -6.26 9.03 -9.43
N TRP A 128 -6.33 10.35 -9.28
CA TRP A 128 -6.07 11.01 -8.00
C TRP A 128 -7.05 10.59 -6.91
N VAL A 129 -8.34 10.52 -7.25
CA VAL A 129 -9.38 10.08 -6.31
C VAL A 129 -9.15 8.62 -5.92
N ILE A 130 -8.91 7.73 -6.89
CA ILE A 130 -8.66 6.31 -6.60
C ILE A 130 -7.40 6.11 -5.75
N ALA A 131 -6.29 6.75 -6.10
CA ALA A 131 -5.05 6.66 -5.35
C ALA A 131 -5.21 7.20 -3.92
N GLY A 132 -5.91 8.33 -3.76
CA GLY A 132 -6.22 8.91 -2.46
C GLY A 132 -7.10 7.99 -1.60
N VAL A 133 -8.17 7.44 -2.18
CA VAL A 133 -9.09 6.52 -1.48
C VAL A 133 -8.39 5.21 -1.11
N ALA A 134 -7.60 4.63 -2.02
CA ALA A 134 -6.84 3.41 -1.75
C ALA A 134 -5.79 3.63 -0.65
N GLY A 135 -5.04 4.74 -0.73
CA GLY A 135 -4.06 5.14 0.28
C GLY A 135 -4.72 5.38 1.63
N PHE A 136 -5.87 6.06 1.67
CA PHE A 136 -6.61 6.31 2.90
C PHE A 136 -7.15 5.02 3.54
N MET A 137 -7.75 4.13 2.75
CA MET A 137 -8.25 2.84 3.26
C MET A 137 -7.12 1.95 3.77
N SER A 138 -6.00 1.90 3.05
CA SER A 138 -4.81 1.14 3.45
C SER A 138 -4.17 1.71 4.72
N ALA A 139 -4.00 3.03 4.80
CA ALA A 139 -3.49 3.71 5.99
C ALA A 139 -4.39 3.48 7.21
N THR A 140 -5.70 3.57 7.03
CA THR A 140 -6.69 3.33 8.10
C THR A 140 -6.63 1.88 8.58
N PHE A 141 -6.52 0.91 7.66
CA PHE A 141 -6.36 -0.50 8.01
C PHE A 141 -5.11 -0.72 8.88
N VAL A 142 -3.96 -0.21 8.45
CA VAL A 142 -2.69 -0.37 9.19
C VAL A 142 -2.78 0.34 10.55
N ALA A 143 -3.26 1.59 10.57
CA ALA A 143 -3.35 2.41 11.78
C ALA A 143 -4.25 1.78 12.85
N LEU A 144 -5.42 1.24 12.47
CA LEU A 144 -6.34 0.60 13.43
C LEU A 144 -5.75 -0.70 14.01
N ASN A 145 -5.08 -1.51 13.19
CA ASN A 145 -4.43 -2.74 13.65
C ASN A 145 -3.22 -2.47 14.57
N LEU A 146 -2.41 -1.46 14.26
CA LEU A 146 -1.27 -1.05 15.08
C LEU A 146 -1.72 -0.35 16.36
N LYS A 147 -2.77 0.48 16.30
CA LYS A 147 -3.32 1.14 17.50
C LYS A 147 -3.79 0.13 18.54
N ALA A 148 -4.37 -1.00 18.13
CA ALA A 148 -4.75 -2.07 19.06
C ALA A 148 -3.55 -2.62 19.86
N HIS A 149 -2.34 -2.62 19.28
CA HIS A 149 -1.11 -3.07 19.93
C HIS A 149 -0.38 -1.94 20.69
N ILE A 150 -0.51 -0.69 20.25
CA ILE A 150 0.22 0.48 20.77
C ILE A 150 -0.60 1.29 21.79
N ASN A 151 -1.82 0.86 22.15
CA ASN A 151 -2.69 1.62 23.06
C ASN A 151 -2.07 1.86 24.47
N SER A 152 -0.95 1.21 24.78
CA SER A 152 -0.11 1.46 25.96
C SER A 152 0.82 2.68 25.85
N ALA A 153 1.00 3.31 24.68
CA ALA A 153 2.02 4.34 24.41
C ALA A 153 1.50 5.80 24.39
N GLY A 154 0.22 6.04 24.70
CA GLY A 154 -0.33 7.40 24.88
C GLY A 154 -0.27 8.31 23.63
N GLU A 155 0.11 9.58 23.81
CA GLU A 155 0.11 10.66 22.79
C GLU A 155 1.00 10.37 21.57
N ARG A 156 2.08 9.60 21.74
CA ARG A 156 3.04 9.29 20.67
C ARG A 156 2.49 8.31 19.64
N SER A 157 1.39 7.61 19.96
CA SER A 157 0.63 6.79 19.01
C SER A 157 0.15 7.61 17.82
N ILE A 158 -0.15 8.90 18.02
CA ILE A 158 -0.58 9.82 16.96
C ILE A 158 0.55 10.05 15.95
N LEU A 159 1.79 10.21 16.41
CA LEU A 159 2.96 10.39 15.55
C LEU A 159 3.24 9.15 14.68
N ILE A 160 3.09 7.96 15.25
CA ILE A 160 3.27 6.69 14.50
C ILE A 160 2.16 6.55 13.44
N ILE A 161 0.91 6.82 13.80
CA ILE A 161 -0.23 6.78 12.87
C ILE A 161 -0.05 7.81 11.75
N ALA A 162 0.37 9.04 12.08
CA ALA A 162 0.65 10.08 11.10
C ALA A 162 1.78 9.68 10.13
N SER A 163 2.84 9.07 10.65
CA SER A 163 3.96 8.58 9.83
C SER A 163 3.52 7.48 8.87
N ILE A 164 2.69 6.53 9.33
CA ILE A 164 2.11 5.46 8.49
C ILE A 164 1.21 6.05 7.39
N PHE A 165 0.41 7.06 7.74
CA PHE A 165 -0.45 7.75 6.79
C PHE A 165 0.37 8.41 5.69
N LEU A 166 1.44 9.12 6.06
CA LEU A 166 2.37 9.73 5.11
C LEU A 166 3.07 8.69 4.21
N LEU A 167 3.46 7.54 4.76
CA LEU A 167 4.07 6.45 3.99
C LEU A 167 3.11 5.87 2.94
N GLN A 168 1.86 5.60 3.31
CA GLN A 168 0.86 5.05 2.38
C GLN A 168 0.40 6.06 1.33
N LEU A 169 0.29 7.33 1.72
CA LEU A 169 0.00 8.40 0.78
C LEU A 169 1.20 8.63 -0.17
N GLY A 170 2.42 8.53 0.36
CA GLY A 170 3.66 8.52 -0.41
C GLY A 170 3.69 7.40 -1.45
N LEU A 171 3.34 6.17 -1.08
CA LEU A 171 3.24 5.05 -2.01
C LEU A 171 2.20 5.34 -3.13
N ALA A 172 1.02 5.84 -2.76
CA ALA A 172 -0.01 6.19 -3.74
C ALA A 172 0.47 7.26 -4.73
N VAL A 173 1.19 8.27 -4.25
CA VAL A 173 1.80 9.32 -5.07
C VAL A 173 2.94 8.78 -5.92
N VAL A 174 3.80 7.93 -5.39
CA VAL A 174 4.88 7.26 -6.14
C VAL A 174 4.29 6.41 -7.26
N LEU A 175 3.26 5.61 -7.00
CA LEU A 175 2.57 4.84 -8.04
C LEU A 175 1.99 5.72 -9.14
N LYS A 176 1.38 6.85 -8.76
CA LYS A 176 0.90 7.85 -9.73
C LYS A 176 2.06 8.40 -10.54
N LEU A 177 3.08 8.95 -9.88
CA LEU A 177 4.22 9.59 -10.55
C LEU A 177 4.95 8.60 -11.47
N TYR A 178 5.21 7.37 -11.04
CA TYR A 178 5.84 6.36 -11.89
C TYR A 178 4.95 5.96 -13.07
N LEU A 179 3.67 5.66 -12.84
CA LEU A 179 2.75 5.31 -13.93
C LEU A 179 2.41 6.48 -14.88
N PHE A 180 2.80 7.71 -14.56
CA PHE A 180 2.53 8.87 -15.40
C PHE A 180 3.80 9.47 -15.99
N THR A 181 4.85 9.69 -15.22
CA THR A 181 6.16 10.20 -15.69
C THR A 181 6.84 9.25 -16.68
N VAL A 182 6.64 7.93 -16.55
CA VAL A 182 7.14 6.97 -17.56
C VAL A 182 6.25 6.93 -18.81
N THR A 183 5.03 7.46 -18.75
CA THR A 183 4.06 7.41 -19.85
C THR A 183 3.82 8.73 -20.59
N VAL A 184 4.40 9.85 -20.11
CA VAL A 184 4.28 11.18 -20.74
C VAL A 184 5.55 11.59 -21.48
#